data_AF-A0A2A3T0J5-F1
#
_entry.id   AF-A0A2A3T0J5-F1
#
_cell.length_a   1.000
_cell.length_b   1.000
_cell.length_c   1.000
_cell.angle_alpha   90.00
_cell.angle_beta   90.00
_cell.angle_gamma   90.00
#
_symmetry.space_group_name_H-M   'P 1'
#
loop_
_entity.id
_entity.type
_entity.pdbx_description
1 polymer ?
#
loop_
_entity_poly.entity_id
_entity_poly.type
_entity_poly.pdbx_seq_one_letter_code
_entity_poly.pdbx_strand_id
1 'polypeptide(L)' 'MDLSSNEIKILKALQGGTLSPSEASLSSGLSEKETMSAASWLKSKGLVKISVKSTIFYLANNEGQKYAEEGLPERRAA' A
#
# COMPACT_ATOMS: atom_id res chain seq x y z
N MET A 1 -6.80 24.16 17.29
CA MET A 1 -7.15 22.97 16.50
C MET A 1 -7.12 21.79 17.45
N ASP A 2 -8.25 21.12 17.65
CA ASP A 2 -8.32 19.99 18.58
C ASP A 2 -7.94 18.69 17.88
N LEU A 3 -7.04 17.93 18.48
CA LEU A 3 -6.62 16.61 18.02
C LEU A 3 -6.92 15.60 19.12
N SER A 4 -7.55 14.49 18.72
CA SER A 4 -7.76 13.36 19.62
C SER A 4 -6.44 12.67 19.96
N SER A 5 -6.45 11.88 21.03
CA SER A 5 -5.30 11.08 21.46
C SER A 5 -4.75 10.18 20.33
N ASN A 6 -5.64 9.59 19.53
CA ASN A 6 -5.25 8.70 18.43
C ASN A 6 -4.60 9.47 17.27
N GLU A 7 -5.11 10.66 16.94
CA GLU A 7 -4.50 11.53 15.93
C GLU A 7 -3.09 11.96 16.33
N ILE A 8 -2.88 12.31 17.61
CA ILE A 8 -1.56 12.66 18.14
C ILE A 8 -0.60 11.47 18.04
N LYS A 9 -1.05 10.26 18.40
CA LYS A 9 -0.24 9.04 18.28
C LYS A 9 0.19 8.77 16.83
N ILE A 10 -0.72 8.95 15.86
CA ILE A 10 -0.39 8.78 14.44
C ILE A 10 0.59 9.85 13.96
N LEU A 11 0.42 11.11 14.33
CA LEU A 11 1.38 12.16 13.97
C LEU A 11 2.78 11.91 14.55
N LYS A 12 2.85 11.38 15.79
CA LYS A 12 4.13 10.97 16.39
C LYS A 12 4.76 9.81 15.63
N ALA A 13 3.99 8.80 15.25
CA ALA A 13 4.49 7.69 14.44
C ALA A 13 5.04 8.15 13.08
N LEU A 14 4.41 9.16 12.46
CA LEU A 14 4.82 9.71 11.17
C LEU A 14 6.00 10.70 11.25
N GLN A 15 6.59 10.97 12.43
CA GLN A 15 7.77 11.86 12.52
C GLN A 15 8.94 11.39 11.64
N GLY A 16 9.08 10.08 11.45
CA GLY A 16 10.13 9.48 10.62
C GLY A 16 9.84 9.51 9.11
N GLY A 17 8.66 9.97 8.68
CA GLY A 17 8.27 10.06 7.28
C GLY A 17 6.98 9.31 6.95
N THR A 18 6.93 8.74 5.74
CA THR A 18 5.74 8.04 5.25
C THR A 18 5.71 6.61 5.77
N LEU A 19 4.57 6.18 6.31
CA LEU A 19 4.34 4.81 6.76
C LEU A 19 3.11 4.22 6.04
N SER A 20 3.13 2.91 5.84
CA SER A 20 1.93 2.15 5.49
C SER A 20 0.94 2.12 6.68
N PRO A 21 -0.35 1.83 6.44
CA PRO A 21 -1.33 1.69 7.52
C PRO A 21 -0.93 0.68 8.61
N SER A 22 -0.36 -0.46 8.21
CA SER A 22 0.07 -1.51 9.15
C SER A 22 1.30 -1.08 9.97
N GLU A 23 2.28 -0.41 9.36
CA GLU A 23 3.43 0.15 10.08
C GLU A 23 3.03 1.26 11.06
N ALA A 24 2.11 2.14 10.64
CA ALA A 24 1.57 3.19 11.50
C ALA A 24 0.79 2.60 12.69
N SER A 25 0.05 1.51 12.48
CA SER A 25 -0.65 0.78 13.55
C SER A 25 0.33 0.23 14.58
N LEU A 26 1.37 -0.48 14.13
CA LEU A 26 2.42 -1.01 15.02
C LEU A 26 3.14 0.10 15.79
N SER A 27 3.55 1.17 15.10
CA SER A 27 4.30 2.27 15.74
C SER A 27 3.45 3.11 16.70
N SER A 28 2.14 3.20 16.50
CA SER A 28 1.23 3.99 17.34
C SER A 28 0.57 3.19 18.47
N GLY A 29 0.68 1.86 18.44
CA GLY A 29 -0.01 0.95 19.36
C GLY A 29 -1.54 0.97 19.20
N LEU A 30 -2.03 1.39 18.03
CA LEU A 30 -3.45 1.39 17.68
C LEU A 30 -3.78 0.20 16.80
N SER A 31 -5.03 -0.27 16.80
CA SER A 31 -5.47 -1.23 15.78
C SER A 31 -5.43 -0.60 14.39
N GLU A 32 -5.40 -1.41 13.31
CA GLU A 32 -5.46 -0.88 11.94
C GLU A 32 -6.72 -0.04 11.70
N LYS A 33 -7.86 -0.44 12.28
CA LYS A 33 -9.13 0.29 12.16
C LYS A 33 -9.06 1.67 12.81
N GLU A 34 -8.52 1.76 14.02
CA GLU A 34 -8.30 3.03 14.71
C GLU A 34 -7.29 3.91 13.97
N THR A 35 -6.21 3.30 13.47
CA THR A 35 -5.17 3.97 12.69
C THR A 35 -5.75 4.61 11.44
N MET A 36 -6.52 3.85 10.65
CA MET A 36 -7.18 4.37 9.45
C MET A 36 -8.24 5.42 9.76
N SER A 37 -8.97 5.28 10.86
CA SER A 37 -9.96 6.27 11.29
C SER A 37 -9.28 7.59 11.68
N ALA A 38 -8.22 7.55 12.49
CA ALA A 38 -7.45 8.72 12.89
C ALA A 38 -6.73 9.37 11.69
N ALA A 39 -6.14 8.57 10.79
CA ALA A 39 -5.52 9.07 9.56
C ALA A 39 -6.54 9.78 8.65
N SER A 40 -7.78 9.28 8.58
CA SER A 40 -8.86 9.92 7.82
C SER A 40 -9.24 11.29 8.39
N TRP A 41 -9.29 11.42 9.72
CA TRP A 41 -9.50 12.71 10.38
C TRP A 41 -8.34 13.68 10.19
N LEU A 42 -7.10 13.20 10.32
CA LEU A 42 -5.91 14.01 10.04
C LEU A 42 -5.89 14.49 8.58
N LYS A 43 -6.34 13.66 7.63
CA LYS A 43 -6.45 14.02 6.23
C LYS A 43 -7.52 15.10 6.01
N SER A 44 -8.71 14.96 6.60
CA SER A 44 -9.77 15.98 6.48
C SER A 44 -9.35 17.32 7.09
N LYS A 45 -8.49 17.26 8.12
CA LYS A 45 -7.81 18.39 8.76
C LYS A 45 -6.62 18.96 7.97
N GLY A 46 -6.22 18.34 6.87
CA GLY A 46 -5.09 18.77 6.03
C GLY A 46 -3.70 18.53 6.61
N LEU A 47 -3.59 17.72 7.67
CA LEU A 47 -2.34 17.46 8.37
C LEU A 47 -1.53 16.28 7.79
N VAL A 48 -2.20 15.34 7.12
CA VAL A 48 -1.55 14.20 6.46
C VAL A 48 -2.11 13.97 5.06
N LYS A 49 -1.34 13.31 4.21
CA LYS A 49 -1.80 12.80 2.91
C LYS A 49 -1.85 11.28 2.95
N ILE A 50 -2.90 10.71 2.38
CA ILE A 50 -3.05 9.27 2.19
C ILE A 50 -2.94 9.02 0.68
N SER A 51 -1.92 8.26 0.28
CA SER A 51 -1.72 7.84 -1.11
C SER A 51 -1.90 6.33 -1.24
N VAL A 52 -2.64 5.89 -2.24
CA VAL A 52 -2.73 4.48 -2.62
C VAL A 52 -1.86 4.26 -3.84
N LYS A 53 -0.95 3.28 -3.78
CA LYS A 53 -0.19 2.80 -4.92
C LYS A 53 -0.65 1.38 -5.24
N SER A 54 -1.12 1.16 -6.46
CA SER A 54 -1.40 -0.18 -7.00
C SER A 54 -0.29 -0.55 -7.98
N THR A 55 0.22 -1.77 -7.86
CA THR A 55 1.18 -2.35 -8.80
C THR A 55 0.51 -3.51 -9.51
N ILE A 56 0.48 -3.47 -10.84
CA ILE A 56 -0.07 -4.54 -11.67
C ILE A 56 1.11 -5.38 -12.19
N PHE A 57 1.06 -6.68 -11.94
CA PHE A 57 2.02 -7.63 -12.48
C PHE A 57 1.36 -8.40 -13.61
N TYR A 58 2.06 -8.49 -14.75
CA TYR A 58 1.67 -9.37 -15.86
C TYR A 58 2.54 -10.61 -15.83
N LEU A 59 1.90 -11.76 -15.88
CA LEU A 59 2.55 -13.07 -15.87
C LEU A 59 2.13 -13.83 -17.11
N ALA A 60 3.07 -14.57 -17.70
CA ALA A 60 2.74 -15.50 -18.76
C ALA A 60 1.84 -16.60 -18.17
N ASN A 61 0.72 -16.87 -18.84
CA ASN A 61 -0.06 -18.07 -18.58
C ASN A 61 0.74 -19.31 -19.02
N ASN A 62 0.22 -20.51 -18.75
CA ASN A 62 0.92 -21.76 -19.07
C ASN A 62 1.35 -21.84 -20.55
N GLU A 63 0.49 -21.37 -21.46
CA GLU A 63 0.78 -21.32 -22.88
C GLU A 63 1.92 -20.35 -23.21
N GLY A 64 1.88 -19.13 -22.65
CA GLY A 64 2.94 -18.14 -22.82
C GLY A 64 4.28 -18.59 -22.22
N GLN A 65 4.27 -19.33 -21.11
CA GLN A 65 5.47 -19.94 -20.55
C GLN A 65 6.04 -21.00 -21.50
N LYS A 66 5.18 -21.90 -21.99
CA LYS A 66 5.56 -22.92 -22.97
C LYS A 66 6.15 -22.31 -24.24
N TYR A 67 5.56 -21.24 -24.76
CA TYR A 67 6.07 -20.58 -25.97
C TYR A 67 7.34 -19.76 -25.73
N ALA A 68 7.56 -19.25 -24.52
CA ALA A 68 8.83 -18.63 -24.16
C ALA A 68 9.98 -19.65 -24.12
N GLU A 69 9.71 -20.89 -23.74
CA GLU A 69 10.71 -21.98 -23.68
C GLU A 69 10.90 -22.70 -25.02
N GLU A 70 9.82 -23.16 -25.64
CA GLU A 70 9.86 -24.01 -26.84
C GLU A 70 9.88 -23.22 -28.15
N GLY A 71 9.67 -21.90 -28.06
CA GLY A 71 9.46 -21.04 -29.22
C GLY A 71 8.02 -21.09 -29.74
N LEU A 72 7.71 -20.09 -30.58
CA LEU A 72 6.37 -19.93 -31.14
C LEU A 72 6.00 -21.09 -32.07
N PRO A 73 4.73 -21.56 -32.06
CA PRO A 73 4.25 -22.62 -32.94
C PRO A 73 4.60 -22.40 -34.42
N GLU A 74 4.47 -21.16 -34.90
CA GLU A 74 4.73 -20.76 -36.28
C GLU A 74 6.20 -20.91 -36.67
N ARG A 75 7.13 -20.82 -35.70
CA ARG A 75 8.57 -20.99 -35.94
C ARG A 75 9.02 -22.45 -35.90
N ARG A 76 8.23 -23.34 -35.29
CA ARG A 76 8.51 -24.78 -35.23
C ARG A 76 7.96 -25.54 -36.43
N ALA A 77 6.96 -24.98 -37.11
CA ALA A 77 6.31 -25.57 -38.27
C ALA A 77 6.99 -25.22 -39.62
N ALA A 78 8.14 -24.52 -39.58
CA ALA A 78 8.94 -24.15 -40.74
C ALA A 78 10.11 -25.12 -40.98
#